data_AF-A0A4Y7IPC1-F1
#
_entry.id   AF-A0A4Y7IPC1-F1
#
_cell.length_a   1.000
_cell.length_b   1.000
_cell.length_c   1.000
_cell.angle_alpha   90.00
_cell.angle_beta   90.00
_cell.angle_gamma   90.00
#
_symmetry.space_group_name_H-M   'P 1'
#
loop_
_entity.id
_entity.type
_entity.pdbx_description
1 polymer ?
#
loop_
_entity_poly.entity_id
_entity_poly.type
_entity_poly.pdbx_seq_one_letter_code
_entity_poly.pdbx_strand_id
1 'polypeptide(L)'
;MFQNIEQLAVFLDGFGGEYFGEEDNGENKNVVTGKKSFLEGYKKILTSMHEEEALTNFARWEPPHGSFQFGYPWKHYLEIGKLSRQCAYKIEELHNCITSKMKVQSEFLKIIQDSCMELGKESGITLQDLSTVVKQMTYPKAAPKHIKNLKKTAGNLKAVLKMVTLENANVLEDVLSGAMLASLLVDIVGCIEDIAESIIELAHLAKFKGADPAIRQEKLSQQSGNIKVHL
;
A
#
# COMPACT_ATOMS: atom_id res chain seq x y z
N MET A 1 -7.47 -1.51 11.84
CA MET A 1 -6.13 -1.10 11.33
C MET A 1 -5.43 -2.20 10.55
N PHE A 2 -4.90 -3.27 11.16
CA PHE A 2 -4.20 -4.34 10.37
C PHE A 2 -5.11 -4.99 9.31
N GLN A 3 -6.40 -5.15 9.62
CA GLN A 3 -7.41 -5.62 8.66
C GLN A 3 -7.51 -4.71 7.42
N ASN A 4 -7.35 -3.39 7.58
CA ASN A 4 -7.40 -2.47 6.44
C ASN A 4 -6.21 -2.72 5.52
N ILE A 5 -5.00 -2.81 6.09
CA ILE A 5 -3.78 -3.13 5.35
C ILE A 5 -3.92 -4.49 4.65
N GLU A 6 -4.48 -5.48 5.33
CA GLU A 6 -4.78 -6.80 4.77
C GLU A 6 -5.75 -6.72 3.59
N GLN A 7 -6.81 -5.90 3.66
CA GLN A 7 -7.73 -5.71 2.54
C GLN A 7 -7.07 -5.00 1.33
N LEU A 8 -6.13 -4.07 1.56
CA LEU A 8 -5.32 -3.48 0.48
C LEU A 8 -4.41 -4.55 -0.15
N ALA A 9 -3.77 -5.39 0.67
CA ALA A 9 -2.91 -6.47 0.23
C ALA A 9 -3.65 -7.46 -0.67
N VAL A 10 -4.81 -7.90 -0.19
CA VAL A 10 -5.80 -8.74 -0.87
C VAL A 10 -6.13 -8.22 -2.27
N PHE A 11 -6.45 -6.93 -2.39
CA PHE A 11 -6.76 -6.32 -3.69
C PHE A 11 -5.57 -6.38 -4.65
N LEU A 12 -4.39 -5.94 -4.21
CA LEU A 12 -3.21 -5.82 -5.07
C LEU A 12 -2.62 -7.18 -5.45
N ASP A 13 -2.71 -8.18 -4.57
CA ASP A 13 -2.31 -9.56 -4.87
C ASP A 13 -3.19 -10.18 -5.96
N GLY A 14 -4.50 -9.90 -5.92
CA GLY A 14 -5.49 -10.39 -6.89
C GLY A 14 -5.59 -9.57 -8.19
N PHE A 15 -5.08 -8.34 -8.19
CA PHE A 15 -5.16 -7.39 -9.30
C PHE A 15 -4.72 -8.01 -10.64
N GLY A 16 -3.55 -8.66 -10.68
CA GLY A 16 -3.00 -9.20 -11.92
C GLY A 16 -3.88 -10.28 -12.54
N GLY A 17 -4.37 -11.21 -11.71
CA GLY A 17 -5.16 -12.35 -12.19
C GLY A 17 -6.59 -11.98 -12.63
N GLU A 18 -7.21 -10.98 -12.00
CA GLU A 18 -8.56 -10.56 -12.37
C GLU A 18 -8.58 -9.70 -13.63
N TYR A 19 -7.59 -8.81 -13.79
CA TYR A 19 -7.63 -7.79 -14.83
C TYR A 19 -6.81 -8.12 -16.07
N PHE A 20 -5.78 -8.97 -15.93
CA PHE A 20 -4.91 -9.39 -17.03
C PHE A 20 -4.95 -10.90 -17.29
N GLY A 21 -5.67 -11.68 -16.48
CA GLY A 21 -5.88 -13.11 -16.72
C GLY A 21 -6.78 -13.34 -17.93
N GLU A 22 -6.51 -14.41 -18.68
CA GLU A 22 -7.44 -14.90 -19.69
C GLU A 22 -8.73 -15.36 -19.00
N GLU A 23 -9.89 -15.04 -19.57
CA GLU A 23 -11.17 -15.59 -19.11
C GLU A 23 -11.10 -17.11 -19.22
N ASP A 24 -10.94 -17.78 -18.08
CA ASP A 24 -11.04 -19.23 -18.03
C ASP A 24 -12.47 -19.59 -18.45
N ASN A 25 -12.61 -20.22 -19.62
CA ASN A 25 -13.87 -20.57 -20.31
C ASN A 25 -14.75 -21.59 -19.53
N GLY A 26 -14.52 -21.76 -18.23
CA GLY A 26 -15.28 -22.61 -17.32
C GLY A 26 -16.14 -21.77 -16.37
N GLU A 27 -17.33 -21.38 -16.82
CA GLU A 27 -18.31 -20.66 -16.02
C GLU A 27 -18.70 -21.45 -14.75
N ASN A 28 -18.27 -20.96 -13.59
CA ASN A 28 -18.91 -21.26 -12.32
C ASN A 28 -19.28 -19.93 -11.65
N LYS A 29 -20.54 -19.48 -11.81
CA LYS A 29 -21.03 -18.15 -11.40
C LYS A 29 -20.81 -17.84 -9.91
N ASN A 30 -20.69 -18.86 -9.06
CA ASN A 30 -20.38 -18.73 -7.63
C ASN A 30 -18.91 -18.34 -7.36
N VAL A 31 -17.97 -18.69 -8.24
CA VAL A 31 -16.55 -18.31 -8.14
C VAL A 31 -16.34 -16.87 -8.58
N VAL A 32 -17.03 -16.44 -9.65
CA VAL A 32 -16.97 -15.07 -10.17
C VAL A 32 -17.58 -14.06 -9.17
N THR A 33 -18.70 -14.40 -8.52
CA THR A 33 -19.28 -13.56 -7.46
C THR A 33 -18.38 -13.49 -6.21
N GLY A 34 -17.71 -14.59 -5.85
CA GLY A 34 -16.71 -14.61 -4.77
C GLY A 34 -15.48 -13.75 -5.07
N LYS A 35 -14.89 -13.87 -6.27
CA LYS A 35 -13.74 -13.07 -6.72
C LYS A 35 -14.03 -11.56 -6.73
N LYS A 36 -15.19 -11.17 -7.28
CA LYS A 36 -15.63 -9.77 -7.31
C LYS A 36 -15.83 -9.19 -5.90
N SER A 37 -16.37 -9.98 -4.97
CA SER A 37 -16.58 -9.54 -3.59
C SER A 37 -15.29 -9.33 -2.78
N PHE A 38 -14.25 -10.11 -3.08
CA PHE A 38 -12.93 -9.99 -2.44
C PHE A 38 -12.20 -8.73 -2.90
N LEU A 39 -12.25 -8.41 -4.20
CA LEU A 39 -11.63 -7.21 -4.76
C LEU A 39 -12.35 -5.92 -4.37
N GLU A 40 -13.56 -5.98 -3.84
CA GLU A 40 -14.25 -4.81 -3.27
C GLU A 40 -14.00 -4.65 -1.76
N GLY A 41 -13.19 -5.52 -1.14
CA GLY A 41 -12.88 -5.49 0.29
C GLY A 41 -12.31 -4.15 0.77
N TYR A 42 -11.54 -3.46 -0.08
CA TYR A 42 -10.98 -2.14 0.20
C TYR A 42 -12.06 -1.06 0.43
N LYS A 43 -13.29 -1.22 -0.10
CA LYS A 43 -14.36 -0.22 0.03
C LYS A 43 -14.74 0.01 1.50
N LYS A 44 -14.59 -0.99 2.36
CA LYS A 44 -14.82 -0.86 3.81
C LYS A 44 -13.82 0.10 4.47
N ILE A 45 -12.63 0.23 3.90
CA ILE A 45 -11.59 1.14 4.41
C ILE A 45 -12.02 2.60 4.16
N LEU A 46 -12.67 2.89 3.03
CA LEU A 46 -13.05 4.26 2.65
C LEU A 46 -13.92 4.94 3.73
N THR A 47 -14.72 4.17 4.47
CA THR A 47 -15.62 4.66 5.52
C THR A 47 -15.14 4.36 6.95
N SER A 48 -13.92 3.83 7.12
CA SER A 48 -13.44 3.32 8.42
C SER A 48 -13.05 4.38 9.46
N MET A 49 -13.01 5.66 9.09
CA MET A 49 -12.46 6.74 9.91
C MET A 49 -13.08 6.82 11.31
N HIS A 50 -14.41 6.84 11.40
CA HIS A 50 -15.12 7.01 12.68
C HIS A 50 -14.96 5.80 13.59
N GLU A 51 -14.93 4.59 13.02
CA GLU A 51 -14.72 3.36 13.77
C GLU A 51 -13.31 3.31 14.36
N GLU A 52 -12.29 3.68 13.59
CA GLU A 52 -10.91 3.75 14.06
C GLU A 52 -10.70 4.77 15.17
N GLU A 53 -11.32 5.95 15.05
CA GLU A 53 -11.30 6.99 16.08
C GLU A 53 -12.00 6.51 17.36
N ALA A 54 -13.17 5.89 17.24
CA ALA A 54 -13.88 5.32 18.37
C ALA A 54 -13.04 4.25 19.09
N LEU A 55 -12.49 3.27 18.35
CA LEU A 55 -11.64 2.22 18.89
C LEU A 55 -10.38 2.78 19.58
N THR A 56 -9.75 3.78 18.98
CA THR A 56 -8.57 4.46 19.55
C THR A 56 -8.93 5.20 20.84
N ASN A 57 -10.09 5.87 20.87
CA ASN A 57 -10.59 6.53 22.07
C ASN A 57 -10.87 5.53 23.19
N PHE A 58 -11.50 4.39 22.89
CA PHE A 58 -11.72 3.32 23.87
C PHE A 58 -10.41 2.75 24.40
N ALA A 59 -9.48 2.42 23.51
CA ALA A 59 -8.17 1.85 23.89
C ALA A 59 -7.35 2.81 24.77
N ARG A 60 -7.54 4.12 24.64
CA ARG A 60 -6.88 5.12 25.50
C ARG A 60 -7.39 5.11 26.95
N TRP A 61 -8.62 4.65 27.19
CA TRP A 61 -9.19 4.55 28.53
C TRP A 61 -8.82 3.26 29.26
N GLU A 62 -8.27 2.27 28.55
CA GLU A 62 -7.89 1.02 29.18
C GLU A 62 -6.68 1.22 30.10
N PRO A 63 -6.70 0.64 31.32
CA PRO A 63 -5.54 0.66 32.18
C PRO A 63 -4.38 -0.07 31.51
N PRO A 64 -3.11 0.30 31.79
CA PRO A 64 -1.96 -0.36 31.19
C PRO A 64 -1.96 -1.88 31.45
N HIS A 65 -1.76 -2.68 30.41
CA HIS A 65 -1.74 -4.14 30.49
C HIS A 65 -0.95 -4.78 29.35
N GLY A 66 -0.24 -5.88 29.63
CA GLY A 66 0.53 -6.61 28.62
C GLY A 66 1.51 -5.74 27.84
N SER A 67 1.37 -5.73 26.51
CA SER A 67 2.17 -4.89 25.60
C SER A 67 1.74 -3.42 25.58
N PHE A 68 0.59 -3.08 26.15
CA PHE A 68 -0.01 -1.75 26.14
C PHE A 68 0.34 -1.00 27.43
N GLN A 69 1.48 -0.32 27.42
CA GLN A 69 2.00 0.44 28.55
C GLN A 69 1.37 1.85 28.63
N PHE A 70 1.58 2.55 29.75
CA PHE A 70 1.19 3.96 29.86
C PHE A 70 1.83 4.79 28.74
N GLY A 71 1.05 5.67 28.11
CA GLY A 71 1.51 6.48 26.99
C GLY A 71 1.70 5.71 25.68
N TYR A 72 1.01 4.58 25.51
CA TYR A 72 1.03 3.82 24.25
C TYR A 72 0.70 4.72 23.04
N PRO A 73 1.39 4.56 21.89
CA PRO A 73 1.32 5.48 20.75
C PRO A 73 0.05 5.28 19.90
N TRP A 74 -1.13 5.35 20.52
CA TRP A 74 -2.42 5.15 19.84
C TRP A 74 -2.63 6.08 18.64
N LYS A 75 -2.08 7.30 18.68
CA LYS A 75 -2.17 8.27 17.58
C LYS A 75 -1.55 7.75 16.28
N HIS A 76 -0.49 6.95 16.36
CA HIS A 76 0.16 6.36 15.18
C HIS A 76 -0.75 5.34 14.48
N TYR A 77 -1.66 4.68 15.20
CA TYR A 77 -2.66 3.80 14.57
C TYR A 77 -3.66 4.58 13.72
N LEU A 78 -4.05 5.79 14.15
CA LEU A 78 -4.91 6.69 13.37
C LEU A 78 -4.20 7.21 12.11
N GLU A 79 -2.91 7.52 12.21
CA GLU A 79 -2.13 7.95 11.04
C GLU A 79 -2.01 6.81 10.01
N ILE A 80 -1.71 5.58 10.45
CA ILE A 80 -1.69 4.42 9.57
C ILE A 80 -3.08 4.18 8.94
N GLY A 81 -4.16 4.37 9.71
CA GLY A 81 -5.53 4.29 9.21
C GLY A 81 -5.83 5.33 8.12
N LYS A 82 -5.40 6.57 8.32
CA LYS A 82 -5.49 7.65 7.33
C LYS A 82 -4.70 7.33 6.06
N LEU A 83 -3.46 6.88 6.18
CA LEU A 83 -2.64 6.46 5.04
C LEU A 83 -3.27 5.27 4.29
N SER A 84 -3.83 4.31 5.02
CA SER A 84 -4.57 3.18 4.45
C SER A 84 -5.79 3.63 3.64
N ARG A 85 -6.54 4.64 4.13
CA ARG A 85 -7.64 5.26 3.38
C ARG A 85 -7.18 5.97 2.12
N GLN A 86 -6.10 6.75 2.20
CA GLN A 86 -5.52 7.41 1.02
C GLN A 86 -5.11 6.37 -0.04
N CYS A 87 -4.51 5.26 0.38
CA CYS A 87 -4.20 4.15 -0.50
C CYS A 87 -5.48 3.53 -1.10
N ALA A 88 -6.53 3.36 -0.30
CA ALA A 88 -7.80 2.80 -0.74
C ALA A 88 -8.49 3.67 -1.81
N TYR A 89 -8.42 5.01 -1.71
CA TYR A 89 -8.93 5.91 -2.74
C TYR A 89 -8.18 5.75 -4.07
N LYS A 90 -6.86 5.61 -4.04
CA LYS A 90 -6.07 5.34 -5.25
C LYS A 90 -6.40 3.97 -5.87
N ILE A 91 -6.66 2.97 -5.02
CA ILE A 91 -7.16 1.66 -5.47
C ILE A 91 -8.55 1.78 -6.11
N GLU A 92 -9.43 2.62 -5.55
CA GLU A 92 -10.74 2.90 -6.14
C GLU A 92 -10.61 3.54 -7.52
N GLU A 93 -9.72 4.53 -7.67
CA GLU A 93 -9.40 5.15 -8.96
C GLU A 93 -8.83 4.12 -9.95
N LEU A 94 -7.93 3.24 -9.51
CA LEU A 94 -7.38 2.15 -10.31
C LEU A 94 -8.48 1.18 -10.77
N HIS A 95 -9.33 0.75 -9.85
CA HIS A 95 -10.47 -0.13 -10.13
C HIS A 95 -11.43 0.48 -11.16
N ASN A 96 -11.76 1.77 -11.00
CA ASN A 96 -12.61 2.52 -11.92
C ASN A 96 -11.94 2.69 -13.28
N CYS A 97 -10.63 2.96 -13.33
CA CYS A 97 -9.85 3.06 -14.57
C CYS A 97 -9.95 1.77 -15.39
N ILE A 98 -9.80 0.62 -14.74
CA ILE A 98 -9.86 -0.67 -15.41
C ILE A 98 -11.27 -0.97 -15.90
N THR A 99 -12.27 -0.81 -15.02
CA THR A 99 -13.66 -1.17 -15.31
C THR A 99 -14.29 -0.29 -16.41
N SER A 100 -13.88 0.98 -16.49
CA SER A 100 -14.43 1.94 -17.47
C SER A 100 -13.67 2.01 -18.79
N LYS A 101 -12.34 1.80 -18.81
CA LYS A 101 -11.49 2.10 -19.97
C LYS A 101 -10.79 0.90 -20.60
N MET A 102 -10.71 -0.27 -19.95
CA MET A 102 -9.88 -1.39 -20.43
C MET A 102 -10.62 -2.50 -21.19
N LYS A 103 -11.82 -2.25 -21.71
CA LYS A 103 -12.56 -3.26 -22.50
C LYS A 103 -11.87 -3.68 -23.81
N VAL A 104 -10.80 -2.97 -24.23
CA VAL A 104 -9.98 -3.34 -25.39
C VAL A 104 -8.52 -3.34 -24.96
N GLN A 105 -7.87 -4.52 -24.96
CA GLN A 105 -6.44 -4.64 -24.68
C GLN A 105 -5.64 -4.03 -25.83
N SER A 106 -5.19 -2.79 -25.67
CA SER A 106 -4.31 -2.13 -26.62
C SER A 106 -2.90 -2.77 -26.61
N GLU A 107 -2.16 -2.60 -27.71
CA GLU A 107 -0.77 -3.08 -27.82
C GLU A 107 0.12 -2.49 -26.73
N PHE A 108 -0.17 -1.25 -26.30
CA PHE A 108 0.51 -0.62 -25.19
C PHE A 108 0.27 -1.32 -23.85
N LEU A 109 -0.96 -1.74 -23.58
CA LEU A 109 -1.26 -2.46 -22.34
C LEU A 109 -0.47 -3.75 -22.23
N LYS A 110 -0.28 -4.47 -23.35
CA LYS A 110 0.53 -5.69 -23.39
C LYS A 110 1.99 -5.43 -23.04
N ILE A 111 2.55 -4.28 -23.44
CA ILE A 111 3.94 -3.91 -23.13
C ILE A 111 4.14 -3.71 -21.61
N ILE A 112 3.16 -3.09 -20.94
CA ILE A 112 3.28 -2.74 -19.51
C ILE A 112 2.65 -3.79 -18.58
N GLN A 113 1.87 -4.72 -19.11
CA GLN A 113 1.08 -5.70 -18.37
C GLN A 113 1.92 -6.48 -17.36
N ASP A 114 3.00 -7.12 -17.80
CA ASP A 114 3.84 -7.94 -16.93
C ASP A 114 4.42 -7.11 -15.77
N SER A 115 4.87 -5.89 -16.06
CA SER A 115 5.37 -4.96 -15.04
C SER A 115 4.28 -4.52 -14.06
N CYS A 116 3.06 -4.26 -14.54
CA CYS A 116 1.93 -3.91 -13.69
C CYS A 116 1.50 -5.09 -12.79
N MET A 117 1.49 -6.31 -13.33
CA MET A 117 1.16 -7.53 -12.58
C MET A 117 2.19 -7.83 -11.50
N GLU A 118 3.48 -7.77 -11.85
CA GLU A 118 4.59 -7.93 -10.91
C GLU A 118 4.49 -6.89 -9.80
N LEU A 119 4.28 -5.61 -10.15
CA LEU A 119 4.18 -4.54 -9.17
C LEU A 119 2.97 -4.70 -8.23
N GLY A 120 1.81 -5.13 -8.76
CA GLY A 120 0.64 -5.48 -7.95
C GLY A 120 0.93 -6.62 -6.98
N LYS A 121 1.56 -7.70 -7.45
CA LYS A 121 1.93 -8.86 -6.64
C LYS A 121 2.92 -8.50 -5.53
N GLU A 122 4.00 -7.80 -5.85
CA GLU A 122 4.99 -7.34 -4.88
C GLU A 122 4.38 -6.41 -3.84
N SER A 123 3.45 -5.54 -4.27
CA SER A 123 2.70 -4.64 -3.38
C SER A 123 1.81 -5.42 -2.42
N GLY A 124 1.07 -6.42 -2.92
CA GLY A 124 0.20 -7.30 -2.13
C GLY A 124 0.99 -8.04 -1.05
N ILE A 125 2.09 -8.68 -1.43
CA ILE A 125 2.99 -9.38 -0.49
C ILE A 125 3.53 -8.42 0.58
N THR A 126 4.00 -7.24 0.18
CA THR A 126 4.55 -6.25 1.11
C THR A 126 3.53 -5.80 2.14
N LEU A 127 2.30 -5.48 1.72
CA LEU A 127 1.22 -5.10 2.62
C LEU A 127 0.78 -6.25 3.52
N GLN A 128 0.77 -7.49 3.01
CA GLN A 128 0.43 -8.67 3.81
C GLN A 128 1.46 -8.89 4.94
N ASP A 129 2.74 -8.74 4.63
CA ASP A 129 3.82 -8.80 5.61
C ASP A 129 3.66 -7.70 6.68
N LEU A 130 3.40 -6.46 6.26
CA LEU A 130 3.19 -5.32 7.15
C LEU A 130 1.96 -5.52 8.05
N SER A 131 0.85 -6.02 7.50
CA SER A 131 -0.35 -6.35 8.27
C SER A 131 -0.04 -7.42 9.34
N THR A 132 0.70 -8.46 8.96
CA THR A 132 1.10 -9.54 9.87
C THR A 132 1.99 -9.03 11.00
N VAL A 133 2.94 -8.15 10.69
CA VAL A 133 3.82 -7.46 11.66
C VAL A 133 3.00 -6.69 12.69
N VAL A 134 2.04 -5.88 12.25
CA VAL A 134 1.17 -5.13 13.15
C VAL A 134 0.33 -6.08 14.01
N LYS A 135 -0.29 -7.09 13.40
CA LYS A 135 -1.14 -8.07 14.09
C LYS A 135 -0.37 -8.85 15.16
N GLN A 136 0.88 -9.20 14.89
CA GLN A 136 1.75 -9.93 15.80
C GLN A 136 2.57 -9.04 16.75
N MET A 137 2.52 -7.71 16.55
CA MET A 137 3.36 -6.73 17.25
C MET A 137 4.86 -7.09 17.20
N THR A 138 5.32 -7.50 16.02
CA THR A 138 6.72 -7.84 15.75
C THR A 138 7.38 -6.77 14.89
N TYR A 139 8.69 -6.59 15.01
CA TYR A 139 9.39 -5.58 14.23
C TYR A 139 9.52 -5.98 12.74
N PRO A 140 9.20 -5.10 11.77
CA PRO A 140 9.21 -5.42 10.33
C PRO A 140 10.64 -5.42 9.75
N LYS A 141 11.46 -6.41 10.09
CA LYS A 141 12.87 -6.49 9.66
C LYS A 141 13.07 -6.49 8.13
N ALA A 142 12.15 -7.10 7.40
CA ALA A 142 12.23 -7.23 5.95
C ALA A 142 11.66 -6.02 5.19
N ALA A 143 10.83 -5.19 5.83
CA ALA A 143 10.11 -4.11 5.16
C ALA A 143 11.03 -3.11 4.43
N PRO A 144 12.16 -2.62 4.99
CA PRO A 144 13.04 -1.70 4.28
C PRO A 144 13.57 -2.27 2.96
N LYS A 145 13.86 -3.58 2.93
CA LYS A 145 14.33 -4.27 1.71
C LYS A 145 13.19 -4.41 0.69
N HIS A 146 12.01 -4.83 1.14
CA HIS A 146 10.83 -4.99 0.28
C HIS A 146 10.43 -3.65 -0.35
N ILE A 147 10.36 -2.56 0.43
CA ILE A 147 10.07 -1.21 -0.06
C ILE A 147 11.11 -0.76 -1.10
N LYS A 148 12.41 -0.98 -0.84
CA LYS A 148 13.46 -0.62 -1.78
C LYS A 148 13.30 -1.34 -3.12
N ASN A 149 12.98 -2.63 -3.09
CA ASN A 149 12.72 -3.41 -4.30
C ASN A 149 11.46 -2.90 -5.02
N LEU A 150 10.37 -2.70 -4.29
CA LEU A 150 9.11 -2.20 -4.82
C LEU A 150 9.29 -0.83 -5.52
N LYS A 151 10.05 0.08 -4.92
CA LYS A 151 10.41 1.38 -5.53
C LYS A 151 11.23 1.24 -6.80
N LYS A 152 12.14 0.26 -6.85
CA LYS A 152 12.92 -0.03 -8.06
C LYS A 152 12.00 -0.52 -9.18
N THR A 153 11.09 -1.46 -8.89
CA THR A 153 10.10 -1.97 -9.84
C THR A 153 9.19 -0.85 -10.36
N ALA A 154 8.67 0.01 -9.47
CA ALA A 154 7.90 1.20 -9.84
C ALA A 154 8.69 2.20 -10.68
N GLY A 155 9.98 2.40 -10.38
CA GLY A 155 10.89 3.23 -11.15
C GLY A 155 11.12 2.72 -12.58
N ASN A 156 11.25 1.40 -12.75
CA ASN A 156 11.37 0.76 -14.06
C ASN A 156 10.09 0.96 -14.88
N LEU A 157 8.91 0.71 -14.29
CA LEU A 157 7.62 0.93 -14.94
C LEU A 157 7.48 2.40 -15.38
N LYS A 158 7.82 3.35 -14.50
CA LYS A 158 7.81 4.78 -14.82
C LYS A 158 8.74 5.15 -15.97
N ALA A 159 9.88 4.49 -16.10
CA ALA A 159 10.81 4.70 -17.23
C ALA A 159 10.21 4.19 -18.54
N VAL A 160 9.63 2.97 -18.55
CA VAL A 160 8.94 2.40 -19.71
C VAL A 160 7.81 3.31 -20.16
N LEU A 161 6.97 3.79 -19.22
CA LEU A 161 5.89 4.74 -19.53
C LEU A 161 6.39 6.00 -20.23
N LYS A 162 7.49 6.59 -19.73
CA LYS A 162 8.08 7.79 -20.32
C LYS A 162 8.60 7.57 -21.74
N MET A 163 9.24 6.43 -22.01
CA MET A 163 9.72 6.12 -23.36
C MET A 163 8.55 5.97 -24.33
N VAL A 164 7.54 5.20 -23.95
CA VAL A 164 6.42 4.90 -24.85
C VAL A 164 5.54 6.13 -25.10
N THR A 165 5.32 6.97 -24.09
CA THR A 165 4.56 8.24 -24.25
C THR A 165 5.27 9.25 -25.14
N LEU A 166 6.61 9.25 -25.18
CA LEU A 166 7.39 10.12 -26.05
C LEU A 166 7.35 9.66 -27.52
N GLU A 167 7.31 8.35 -27.75
CA GLU A 167 7.35 7.73 -29.08
C GLU A 167 5.97 7.71 -29.77
N ASN A 168 4.86 7.65 -29.01
CA ASN A 168 3.51 7.40 -29.52
C ASN A 168 2.53 8.58 -29.37
N ALA A 169 2.99 9.82 -29.56
CA ALA A 169 2.15 11.03 -29.47
C ALA A 169 0.88 11.02 -30.37
N ASN A 170 0.80 10.09 -31.33
CA ASN A 170 -0.26 10.01 -32.34
C ASN A 170 -1.37 8.98 -32.02
N VAL A 171 -1.22 8.14 -30.98
CA VAL A 171 -2.22 7.12 -30.54
C VAL A 171 -2.70 7.46 -29.14
N LEU A 172 -3.44 8.56 -29.03
CA LEU A 172 -3.65 9.25 -27.75
C LEU A 172 -4.51 8.46 -26.75
N GLU A 173 -5.55 7.77 -27.19
CA GLU A 173 -6.57 7.22 -26.28
C GLU A 173 -6.15 5.92 -25.58
N ASP A 174 -5.51 5.02 -26.32
CA ASP A 174 -4.99 3.74 -25.81
C ASP A 174 -3.75 3.91 -24.93
N VAL A 175 -2.84 4.81 -25.35
CA VAL A 175 -1.65 5.17 -24.56
C VAL A 175 -2.06 5.87 -23.27
N LEU A 176 -3.10 6.72 -23.32
CA LEU A 176 -3.60 7.42 -22.14
C LEU A 176 -4.11 6.45 -21.08
N SER A 177 -4.94 5.47 -21.44
CA SER A 177 -5.55 4.54 -20.47
C SER A 177 -4.51 3.67 -19.77
N GLY A 178 -3.53 3.14 -20.52
CA GLY A 178 -2.42 2.40 -19.91
C GLY A 178 -1.51 3.27 -19.06
N ALA A 179 -1.29 4.53 -19.44
CA ALA A 179 -0.42 5.44 -18.71
C ALA A 179 -1.09 5.87 -17.40
N MET A 180 -2.41 6.09 -17.42
CA MET A 180 -3.21 6.32 -16.22
C MET A 180 -3.13 5.13 -15.26
N LEU A 181 -3.38 3.91 -15.74
CA LEU A 181 -3.30 2.69 -14.92
C LEU A 181 -1.92 2.57 -14.25
N ALA A 182 -0.85 2.65 -15.02
CA ALA A 182 0.49 2.45 -14.50
C ALA A 182 0.93 3.60 -13.57
N SER A 183 0.48 4.83 -13.83
CA SER A 183 0.72 5.96 -12.91
C SER A 183 0.00 5.75 -11.58
N LEU A 184 -1.26 5.29 -11.60
CA LEU A 184 -2.01 4.96 -10.39
C LEU A 184 -1.34 3.85 -9.58
N LEU A 185 -0.81 2.81 -10.22
CA LEU A 185 -0.02 1.77 -9.55
C LEU A 185 1.24 2.33 -8.89
N VAL A 186 1.98 3.22 -9.57
CA VAL A 186 3.15 3.90 -9.00
C VAL A 186 2.74 4.78 -7.80
N ASP A 187 1.60 5.45 -7.86
CA ASP A 187 1.10 6.27 -6.76
C ASP A 187 0.64 5.42 -5.57
N ILE A 188 0.09 4.23 -5.81
CA ILE A 188 -0.23 3.23 -4.78
C ILE A 188 1.05 2.76 -4.08
N VAL A 189 2.13 2.48 -4.83
CA VAL A 189 3.43 2.13 -4.23
C VAL A 189 3.94 3.22 -3.30
N GLY A 190 3.75 4.50 -3.65
CA GLY A 190 4.05 5.62 -2.76
C GLY A 190 3.26 5.55 -1.44
N CYS A 191 1.97 5.22 -1.49
CA CYS A 191 1.16 5.03 -0.28
C CYS A 191 1.64 3.83 0.56
N ILE A 192 2.08 2.75 -0.07
CA ILE A 192 2.63 1.58 0.64
C ILE A 192 3.91 1.95 1.38
N GLU A 193 4.76 2.78 0.78
CA GLU A 193 5.94 3.34 1.43
C GLU A 193 5.56 4.15 2.68
N ASP A 194 4.63 5.09 2.56
CA ASP A 194 4.17 5.91 3.70
C ASP A 194 3.60 5.03 4.84
N ILE A 195 2.78 4.03 4.49
CA ILE A 195 2.23 3.07 5.46
C ILE A 195 3.37 2.31 6.16
N ALA A 196 4.35 1.83 5.40
CA ALA A 196 5.45 1.04 5.95
C ALA A 196 6.35 1.87 6.87
N GLU A 197 6.66 3.12 6.50
CA GLU A 197 7.41 4.05 7.34
C GLU A 197 6.68 4.32 8.66
N SER A 198 5.36 4.57 8.59
CA SER A 198 4.53 4.79 9.77
C SER A 198 4.46 3.56 10.69
N ILE A 199 4.41 2.35 10.11
CA ILE A 199 4.46 1.08 10.87
C ILE A 199 5.84 0.88 11.51
N ILE A 200 6.93 1.20 10.81
CA ILE A 200 8.28 1.13 11.37
C ILE A 200 8.40 2.08 12.56
N GLU A 201 7.87 3.30 12.45
CA GLU A 201 7.86 4.26 13.56
C GLU A 201 7.03 3.76 14.74
N LEU A 202 5.80 3.29 14.46
CA LEU A 202 4.93 2.68 15.46
C LEU A 202 5.65 1.53 16.19
N ALA A 203 6.31 0.63 15.45
CA ALA A 203 7.00 -0.52 16.03
C ALA A 203 8.09 -0.11 17.03
N HIS A 204 8.82 0.98 16.75
CA HIS A 204 9.81 1.54 17.69
C HIS A 204 9.16 2.21 18.91
N LEU A 205 8.08 2.95 18.72
CA LEU A 205 7.39 3.67 19.79
C LEU A 205 6.64 2.72 20.73
N ALA A 206 5.96 1.73 20.17
CA ALA A 206 5.20 0.70 20.86
C ALA A 206 6.07 -0.46 21.38
N LYS A 207 7.39 -0.42 21.13
CA LYS A 207 8.36 -1.45 21.54
C LYS A 207 7.96 -2.85 21.07
N PHE A 208 7.60 -2.97 19.79
CA PHE A 208 7.28 -4.25 19.17
C PHE A 208 8.42 -5.26 19.38
N LYS A 209 8.07 -6.54 19.44
CA LYS A 209 9.04 -7.62 19.67
C LYS A 209 10.10 -7.62 18.57
N GLY A 210 11.36 -7.44 18.98
CA GLY A 210 12.51 -7.40 18.07
C GLY A 210 12.85 -6.01 17.53
N ALA A 211 12.18 -4.95 18.00
CA ALA A 211 12.60 -3.57 17.77
C ALA A 211 13.80 -3.25 18.67
N ASP A 212 14.90 -2.77 18.08
CA ASP A 212 16.08 -2.38 18.84
C ASP A 212 15.86 -1.01 19.52
N PRO A 213 15.99 -0.89 20.85
CA PRO A 213 15.91 0.40 21.52
C PRO A 213 17.04 1.39 21.15
N ALA A 214 18.16 0.95 20.56
CA ALA A 214 19.35 1.77 20.28
C ALA A 214 19.25 2.69 19.05
N ILE A 215 18.38 2.40 18.08
CA ILE A 215 18.18 3.23 16.86
C ILE A 215 17.67 4.65 17.20
N ARG A 216 17.17 4.84 18.43
CA ARG A 216 16.67 6.13 18.94
C ARG A 216 17.76 7.21 19.08
N GLN A 217 19.04 6.84 19.21
CA GLN A 217 20.11 7.83 19.46
C GLN A 217 20.68 8.48 18.19
N GLU A 218 20.62 7.84 17.02
CA GLU A 218 21.21 8.43 15.80
C GLU A 218 20.39 9.59 15.23
N LYS A 219 19.05 9.50 15.21
CA LYS A 219 18.19 10.58 14.67
C LYS A 219 18.18 11.84 15.54
N LEU A 220 18.28 11.72 16.87
CA LEU A 220 18.35 12.88 17.78
C LEU A 220 19.73 13.56 17.76
N SER A 221 20.80 12.79 17.52
CA SER A 221 22.16 13.32 17.43
C SER A 221 22.40 14.10 16.13
N GLN A 222 21.74 13.73 15.03
CA GLN A 222 21.86 14.42 13.74
C GLN A 222 21.07 15.75 13.68
N GLN A 223 19.98 15.89 14.44
CA GLN A 223 19.23 17.15 14.54
C GLN A 223 19.90 18.19 15.46
N SER A 224 20.59 17.76 16.51
CA SER A 224 21.27 18.67 17.46
C SER A 224 22.58 19.27 16.91
N GLY A 225 23.20 18.63 15.92
CA GLY A 225 24.48 19.05 15.34
C GLY A 225 24.45 20.29 14.43
N ASN A 226 23.27 20.81 14.08
CA ASN A 226 23.13 21.91 13.11
C ASN A 226 22.90 23.30 13.72
N ILE A 227 22.94 23.45 15.05
CA ILE A 227 22.87 24.77 15.69
C ILE A 227 24.28 25.22 16.07
N LYS A 228 25.03 25.76 15.09
CA LYS A 228 26.14 26.69 15.41
C LYS A 228 25.51 28.01 15.83
N VAL A 229 25.44 28.24 17.14
CA VAL A 229 25.24 29.56 17.71
C VAL A 229 26.41 30.44 17.31
N HIS A 230 26.19 31.37 16.38
CA HIS A 230 27.06 32.52 16.17
C HIS A 230 26.69 33.56 17.22
N LEU A 231 27.57 33.73 18.20
CA LEU A 231 27.74 34.96 18.97
C LEU A 231 28.78 35.83 18.25
#